data_AF-A0A380X388-F1
#
_entry.id   AF-A0A380X388-F1
#
_cell.length_a   1.000
_cell.length_b   1.000
_cell.length_c   1.000
_cell.angle_alpha   90.00
_cell.angle_beta   90.00
_cell.angle_gamma   90.00
#
_symmetry.space_group_name_H-M   'P 1'
#
loop_
_entity.id
_entity.type
_entity.pdbx_description
1 polymer ?
#
loop_
_entity_poly.entity_id
_entity_poly.type
_entity_poly.pdbx_seq_one_letter_code
_entity_poly.pdbx_strand_id
1 'polypeptide(L)'
;MLLSCGYKPTLIDYDAALVEGFTRYGVKSYFGDGSREDLLETAGIAEAKLLIIAIDNKEQAIQIANFVNKNYPQVAILARAYDRFHVYELYRAGARNIVRETFDSAIRSGRLALEQLGIDKDKARAIAELYYHRDRHSVAEMASHYDPERKIFSDPELMALGRRLDAETKEMVEKLLRDEPIDWEPGEENRQKDIT
;
A
#
# COMPACT_ATOMS: atom_id res chain seq x y z
N MET A 1 -0.28 -8.18 15.83
CA MET A 1 -0.66 -9.17 14.80
C MET A 1 0.44 -10.19 14.55
N LEU A 2 1.60 -9.84 13.97
CA LEU A 2 2.64 -10.82 13.63
C LEU A 2 3.18 -11.63 14.83
N LEU A 3 3.48 -10.94 15.94
CA LEU A 3 3.90 -11.60 17.19
C LEU A 3 2.84 -12.60 17.70
N SER A 4 1.55 -12.25 17.58
CA SER A 4 0.43 -13.11 17.97
C SER A 4 0.34 -14.38 17.12
N CYS A 5 0.86 -14.35 15.89
CA CYS A 5 0.97 -15.52 15.01
C CYS A 5 2.28 -16.30 15.24
N GLY A 6 3.11 -15.93 16.22
CA GLY A 6 4.36 -16.61 16.55
C GLY A 6 5.56 -16.22 15.69
N TYR A 7 5.44 -15.23 14.80
CA TYR A 7 6.60 -14.70 14.06
C TYR A 7 7.52 -13.91 14.99
N LYS A 8 8.83 -14.02 14.76
CA LYS A 8 9.87 -13.30 15.51
C LYS A 8 10.49 -12.22 14.62
N PRO A 9 10.00 -10.97 14.67
CA PRO A 9 10.56 -9.90 13.86
C PRO A 9 11.90 -9.41 14.43
N THR A 10 12.70 -8.80 13.56
CA THR A 10 13.75 -7.87 13.95
C THR A 10 13.22 -6.46 13.71
N LEU A 11 13.38 -5.57 14.69
CA LEU A 11 12.94 -4.17 14.64
C LEU A 11 14.13 -3.23 14.45
N ILE A 12 13.95 -2.19 13.64
CA ILE A 12 14.87 -1.06 13.53
C ILE A 12 14.04 0.21 13.73
N ASP A 13 14.43 1.09 14.63
CA ASP A 13 13.72 2.35 14.89
C ASP A 13 14.67 3.46 15.40
N TYR A 14 14.29 4.71 15.19
CA TYR A 14 14.99 5.90 15.71
C TYR A 14 14.55 6.27 17.13
N ASP A 15 13.47 5.69 17.66
CA ASP A 15 13.05 5.91 19.03
C ASP A 15 13.76 4.92 19.98
N ALA A 16 14.73 5.44 20.73
CA ALA A 16 15.50 4.66 21.70
C ALA A 16 14.63 4.02 22.79
N ALA A 17 13.58 4.72 23.24
CA ALA A 17 12.69 4.20 24.28
C ALA A 17 11.84 3.05 23.74
N LEU A 18 11.39 3.16 22.48
CA LEU A 18 10.67 2.10 21.78
C LEU A 18 11.57 0.87 21.60
N VAL A 19 12.80 1.05 21.13
CA VAL A 19 13.80 -0.02 20.95
C VAL A 19 14.10 -0.72 22.27
N GLU A 20 14.32 0.02 23.36
CA GLU A 20 14.57 -0.56 24.68
C GLU A 20 13.34 -1.35 25.18
N GLY A 21 12.14 -0.80 24.99
CA GLY A 21 10.87 -1.46 25.31
C GLY A 21 10.71 -2.81 24.62
N PHE A 22 10.89 -2.84 23.29
CA PHE A 22 10.77 -4.07 22.50
C PHE A 22 11.88 -5.08 22.76
N THR A 23 13.09 -4.61 23.05
CA THR A 23 14.20 -5.49 23.47
C THR A 23 13.86 -6.23 24.76
N ARG A 24 13.32 -5.52 25.77
CA ARG A 24 12.85 -6.15 27.02
C ARG A 24 11.65 -7.08 26.80
N TYR A 25 10.85 -6.80 25.77
CA TYR A 25 9.76 -7.66 25.32
C TYR A 25 10.22 -8.88 24.50
N GLY A 26 11.53 -9.09 24.34
CA GLY A 26 12.10 -10.25 23.64
C GLY A 26 12.13 -10.12 22.12
N VAL A 27 11.93 -8.91 21.58
CA VAL A 27 12.09 -8.62 20.14
C VAL A 27 13.51 -8.13 19.88
N LYS A 28 14.20 -8.76 18.93
CA LYS A 28 15.53 -8.31 18.51
C LYS A 28 15.39 -6.92 17.90
N SER A 29 15.96 -5.90 18.53
CA SER A 29 15.73 -4.51 18.14
C SER A 29 17.06 -3.77 17.98
N TYR A 30 17.11 -2.87 17.01
CA TYR A 30 18.26 -2.02 16.71
C TYR A 30 17.84 -0.55 16.72
N PHE A 31 18.62 0.28 17.40
CA PHE A 31 18.45 1.73 17.33
C PHE A 31 19.25 2.29 16.16
N GLY A 32 18.60 3.06 15.29
CA GLY A 32 19.28 3.75 14.21
C GLY A 32 18.42 3.99 12.97
N ASP A 33 19.11 4.42 11.91
CA ASP A 33 18.51 4.72 10.61
C ASP A 33 18.24 3.45 9.81
N GLY A 34 16.97 3.10 9.64
CA GLY A 34 16.56 1.94 8.84
C GLY A 34 16.89 2.03 7.34
N SER A 35 17.26 3.20 6.83
CA SER A 35 17.74 3.39 5.44
C SER A 35 19.22 3.05 5.24
N ARG A 36 19.96 2.81 6.34
CA ARG A 36 21.35 2.37 6.28
C ARG A 36 21.47 0.91 5.88
N GLU A 37 22.15 0.68 4.77
CA GLU A 37 22.42 -0.66 4.20
C GLU A 37 23.12 -1.58 5.21
N ASP A 38 24.15 -1.08 5.91
CA ASP A 38 24.90 -1.85 6.90
C ASP A 38 24.06 -2.24 8.13
N LEU A 39 23.08 -1.40 8.49
CA LEU A 39 22.15 -1.72 9.58
C LEU A 39 21.14 -2.78 9.16
N LEU A 40 20.62 -2.73 7.93
CA LEU A 40 19.75 -3.77 7.37
C LEU A 40 20.46 -5.12 7.31
N GLU A 41 21.74 -5.13 6.89
CA GLU A 41 22.58 -6.34 6.88
C GLU A 41 22.78 -6.90 8.28
N THR A 42 23.16 -6.05 9.24
CA THR A 42 23.32 -6.43 10.65
C THR A 42 22.02 -6.97 11.25
N ALA A 43 20.87 -6.42 10.83
CA ALA A 43 19.55 -6.86 11.24
C ALA A 43 19.13 -8.21 10.64
N GLY A 44 19.84 -8.68 9.60
CA GLY A 44 19.64 -9.99 8.98
C GLY A 44 18.81 -9.97 7.69
N ILE A 45 18.81 -8.86 6.94
CA ILE A 45 18.01 -8.74 5.70
C ILE A 45 18.31 -9.84 4.68
N ALA A 46 19.56 -10.34 4.62
CA ALA A 46 19.98 -11.38 3.68
C ALA A 46 19.22 -12.71 3.83
N GLU A 47 18.79 -13.03 5.05
CA GLU A 47 18.04 -14.26 5.38
C GLU A 47 16.54 -14.00 5.60
N ALA A 48 16.11 -12.74 5.55
CA ALA A 48 14.73 -12.38 5.79
C ALA A 48 13.81 -12.90 4.67
N LYS A 49 12.58 -13.27 5.04
CA LYS A 49 11.53 -13.61 4.06
C LYS A 49 10.70 -12.40 3.66
N LEU A 50 10.60 -11.43 4.55
CA LEU A 50 9.73 -10.26 4.44
C LEU A 50 10.40 -9.07 5.12
N LEU A 51 10.41 -7.93 4.43
CA LEU A 51 10.67 -6.62 4.98
C LEU A 51 9.38 -5.81 5.03
N ILE A 52 9.12 -5.17 6.17
CA ILE A 52 8.03 -4.21 6.33
C ILE A 52 8.63 -2.82 6.51
N ILE A 53 8.42 -1.95 5.52
CA ILE A 53 8.84 -0.54 5.55
C ILE A 53 7.68 0.27 6.14
N ALA A 54 7.79 0.65 7.41
CA ALA A 54 6.72 1.31 8.17
C ALA A 54 7.08 2.76 8.59
N ILE A 55 8.00 3.42 7.88
CA ILE A 55 8.49 4.76 8.21
C ILE A 55 7.69 5.88 7.52
N ASP A 56 7.73 7.09 8.08
CA ASP A 56 7.03 8.27 7.52
C ASP A 56 7.77 8.91 6.35
N ASN A 57 9.10 8.89 6.36
CA ASN A 57 9.93 9.54 5.36
C ASN A 57 9.85 8.81 4.01
N LYS A 58 9.26 9.46 3.00
CA LYS A 58 8.99 8.85 1.69
C LYS A 58 10.28 8.50 0.96
N GLU A 59 11.24 9.42 0.96
CA GLU A 59 12.51 9.25 0.26
C GLU A 59 13.32 8.08 0.82
N GLN A 60 13.38 7.96 2.15
CA GLN A 60 14.01 6.82 2.83
C GLN A 60 13.27 5.51 2.53
N ALA A 61 11.93 5.51 2.50
CA ALA A 61 11.15 4.32 2.19
C ALA A 61 11.45 3.82 0.76
N ILE A 62 11.51 4.74 -0.21
CA ILE A 62 11.89 4.47 -1.59
C ILE A 62 13.34 3.95 -1.67
N GLN A 63 14.27 4.57 -0.95
CA GLN A 63 15.68 4.15 -0.90
C GLN A 63 15.81 2.71 -0.38
N ILE A 64 15.14 2.38 0.74
CA ILE A 64 15.13 1.04 1.33
C ILE A 64 14.56 0.03 0.34
N ALA A 65 13.40 0.33 -0.26
CA ALA A 65 12.74 -0.56 -1.21
C ALA A 65 13.66 -0.86 -2.42
N ASN A 66 14.29 0.17 -2.99
CA ASN A 66 15.19 0.03 -4.12
C ASN A 66 16.44 -0.80 -3.77
N PHE A 67 17.07 -0.51 -2.62
CA PHE A 67 18.23 -1.26 -2.15
C PHE A 67 17.90 -2.76 -1.96
N VAL A 68 16.80 -3.06 -1.28
CA VAL A 68 16.42 -4.45 -0.98
C VAL A 68 15.97 -5.18 -2.24
N ASN A 69 15.19 -4.55 -3.11
CA ASN A 69 14.79 -5.16 -4.38
C ASN A 69 16.01 -5.49 -5.27
N LYS A 70 17.04 -4.64 -5.28
CA LYS A 70 18.24 -4.84 -6.09
C LYS A 70 19.17 -5.91 -5.54
N ASN A 71 19.42 -5.91 -4.23
CA ASN A 71 20.45 -6.75 -3.60
C ASN A 71 19.90 -8.04 -2.98
N TYR A 72 18.62 -8.04 -2.62
CA TYR A 72 17.94 -9.14 -1.93
C TYR A 72 16.58 -9.45 -2.59
N PRO A 73 16.53 -9.78 -3.89
CA PRO A 73 15.27 -9.96 -4.64
C PRO A 73 14.38 -11.09 -4.11
N GLN A 74 14.92 -11.98 -3.27
CA GLN A 74 14.15 -13.01 -2.55
C GLN A 74 13.31 -12.47 -1.39
N VAL A 75 13.62 -11.28 -0.89
CA VAL A 75 12.93 -10.66 0.26
C VAL A 75 11.66 -9.99 -0.26
N ALA A 76 10.50 -10.45 0.19
CA ALA A 76 9.25 -9.75 -0.11
C ALA A 76 9.24 -8.37 0.56
N ILE A 77 8.79 -7.33 -0.16
CA ILE A 77 8.68 -5.97 0.38
C ILE A 77 7.20 -5.63 0.56
N LEU A 78 6.84 -5.30 1.81
CA LEU A 78 5.59 -4.64 2.19
C LEU A 78 5.91 -3.21 2.61
N ALA A 79 5.41 -2.21 1.89
CA ALA A 79 5.70 -0.81 2.15
C ALA A 79 4.45 -0.03 2.53
N ARG A 80 4.55 0.80 3.56
CA ARG A 80 3.60 1.88 3.80
C ARG A 80 3.80 2.96 2.74
N ALA A 81 2.73 3.33 2.05
CA ALA A 81 2.67 4.54 1.25
C ALA A 81 1.95 5.65 2.02
N TYR A 82 2.36 6.89 1.80
CA TYR A 82 1.72 8.06 2.42
C TYR A 82 0.49 8.48 1.62
N ASP A 83 0.62 8.50 0.30
CA ASP A 83 -0.43 8.86 -0.65
C ASP A 83 -0.30 8.03 -1.93
N ARG A 84 -1.19 8.28 -2.89
CA ARG A 84 -1.22 7.57 -4.18
C ARG A 84 0.05 7.80 -5.01
N PHE A 85 0.72 8.94 -4.89
CA PHE A 85 1.95 9.20 -5.66
C PHE A 85 3.13 8.45 -5.08
N HIS A 86 3.21 8.38 -3.75
CA HIS A 86 4.20 7.56 -3.07
C HIS A 86 4.06 6.07 -3.45
N VAL A 87 2.84 5.58 -3.73
CA VAL A 87 2.64 4.23 -4.28
C VAL A 87 3.37 4.04 -5.61
N TYR A 88 3.29 5.01 -6.52
CA TYR A 88 3.93 4.91 -7.83
C TYR A 88 5.46 4.86 -7.71
N GLU A 89 6.01 5.68 -6.82
CA GLU A 89 7.45 5.71 -6.54
C GLU A 89 7.94 4.40 -5.92
N LEU A 90 7.22 3.87 -4.93
CA LEU A 90 7.52 2.57 -4.30
C LEU A 90 7.37 1.40 -5.28
N TYR A 91 6.35 1.43 -6.15
CA TYR A 91 6.14 0.42 -7.18
C TYR A 91 7.32 0.38 -8.15
N ARG A 92 7.78 1.55 -8.60
CA ARG A 92 8.97 1.71 -9.44
C ARG A 92 10.26 1.27 -8.71
N ALA A 93 10.35 1.50 -7.39
CA ALA A 93 11.45 1.04 -6.55
C ALA A 93 11.47 -0.49 -6.33
N GLY A 94 10.44 -1.21 -6.80
CA GLY A 94 10.39 -2.68 -6.75
C GLY A 94 9.46 -3.25 -5.69
N ALA A 95 8.82 -2.41 -4.87
CA ALA A 95 7.79 -2.89 -3.96
C ALA A 95 6.58 -3.43 -4.73
N ARG A 96 5.98 -4.51 -4.22
CA ARG A 96 4.81 -5.16 -4.84
C ARG A 96 3.62 -5.28 -3.90
N ASN A 97 3.84 -5.10 -2.59
CA ASN A 97 2.78 -4.93 -1.60
C ASN A 97 2.96 -3.54 -0.99
N ILE A 98 2.05 -2.64 -1.28
CA ILE A 98 2.11 -1.23 -0.94
C ILE A 98 0.75 -0.82 -0.39
N VAL A 99 0.70 -0.40 0.87
CA VAL A 99 -0.54 -0.03 1.55
C VAL A 99 -0.51 1.46 1.90
N ARG A 100 -1.45 2.24 1.35
CA ARG A 100 -1.65 3.64 1.75
C ARG A 100 -2.15 3.74 3.19
N GLU A 101 -1.45 4.54 4.00
CA GLU A 101 -1.65 4.65 5.46
C GLU A 101 -3.08 4.96 5.91
N THR A 102 -3.84 5.72 5.12
CA THR A 102 -5.19 6.17 5.49
C THR A 102 -6.30 5.58 4.62
N PHE A 103 -5.97 4.86 3.55
CA PHE A 103 -6.94 4.45 2.54
C PHE A 103 -8.02 3.52 3.11
N ASP A 104 -7.63 2.44 3.80
CA ASP A 104 -8.58 1.48 4.37
C ASP A 104 -9.52 2.12 5.40
N SER A 105 -8.99 3.06 6.20
CA SER A 105 -9.80 3.83 7.15
C SER A 105 -10.74 4.81 6.44
N ALA A 106 -10.31 5.40 5.33
CA ALA A 106 -11.13 6.27 4.50
C ALA A 106 -12.29 5.50 3.84
N ILE A 107 -12.07 4.27 3.36
CA ILE A 107 -13.14 3.40 2.83
C ILE A 107 -14.20 3.12 3.90
N ARG A 108 -13.77 2.76 5.11
CA ARG A 108 -14.69 2.57 6.23
C ARG A 108 -15.47 3.85 6.54
N SER A 109 -14.81 5.00 6.49
CA SER A 109 -15.43 6.31 6.77
C SER A 109 -16.45 6.69 5.68
N GLY A 110 -16.11 6.46 4.40
CA GLY A 110 -17.01 6.65 3.27
C GLY A 110 -18.26 5.78 3.36
N ARG A 111 -18.11 4.49 3.72
CA ARG A 111 -19.25 3.60 3.99
C ARG A 111 -20.18 4.17 5.06
N LEU A 112 -19.63 4.58 6.20
CA LEU A 112 -20.41 5.17 7.29
C LEU A 112 -21.11 6.46 6.84
N ALA A 113 -20.45 7.31 6.05
CA ALA A 113 -21.06 8.51 5.49
C ALA A 113 -22.25 8.18 4.58
N LEU A 114 -22.14 7.18 3.69
CA LEU A 114 -23.25 6.72 2.85
C LEU A 114 -24.44 6.23 3.68
N GLU A 115 -24.18 5.45 4.75
CA GLU A 115 -25.22 5.01 5.69
C GLU A 115 -25.93 6.22 6.33
N GLN A 116 -25.18 7.25 6.76
CA GLN A 116 -25.77 8.46 7.35
C GLN A 116 -26.56 9.30 6.34
N LEU A 117 -26.21 9.22 5.05
CA LEU A 117 -26.94 9.87 3.96
C LEU A 117 -28.18 9.08 3.50
N GLY A 118 -28.49 7.97 4.16
CA GLY A 118 -29.72 7.20 3.94
C GLY A 118 -29.58 6.03 2.95
N ILE A 119 -28.36 5.67 2.54
CA ILE A 119 -28.13 4.43 1.79
C ILE A 119 -28.24 3.25 2.76
N ASP A 120 -28.94 2.19 2.34
CA ASP A 120 -29.04 0.95 3.10
C ASP A 120 -27.65 0.36 3.43
N LYS A 121 -27.52 -0.29 4.60
CA LYS A 121 -26.24 -0.80 5.11
C LYS A 121 -25.60 -1.84 4.21
N ASP A 122 -26.40 -2.76 3.65
CA ASP A 122 -25.88 -3.82 2.80
C ASP A 122 -25.41 -3.22 1.47
N LYS A 123 -26.16 -2.27 0.93
CA LYS A 123 -25.79 -1.51 -0.27
C LYS A 123 -24.54 -0.64 -0.05
N ALA A 124 -24.43 0.07 1.06
CA ALA A 124 -23.26 0.88 1.40
C ALA A 124 -22.00 0.01 1.54
N ARG A 125 -22.13 -1.18 2.16
CA ARG A 125 -21.04 -2.17 2.24
C ARG A 125 -20.62 -2.66 0.86
N ALA A 126 -21.57 -3.02 -0.02
CA ALA A 126 -21.26 -3.45 -1.38
C ALA A 126 -20.54 -2.37 -2.19
N ILE A 127 -20.98 -1.10 -2.07
CA ILE A 127 -20.31 0.04 -2.71
C ILE A 127 -18.89 0.22 -2.17
N ALA A 128 -18.70 0.14 -0.85
CA ALA A 128 -17.37 0.28 -0.24
C ALA A 128 -16.41 -0.84 -0.66
N GLU A 129 -16.88 -2.08 -0.74
CA GLU A 129 -16.11 -3.23 -1.21
C GLU A 129 -15.74 -3.10 -2.68
N LEU A 130 -16.69 -2.73 -3.55
CA LEU A 130 -16.41 -2.44 -4.95
C LEU A 130 -15.35 -1.33 -5.07
N TYR A 131 -15.55 -0.21 -4.37
CA TYR A 131 -14.64 0.93 -4.44
C TYR A 131 -13.24 0.56 -3.96
N TYR A 132 -13.13 -0.22 -2.89
CA TYR A 132 -11.85 -0.74 -2.40
C TYR A 132 -11.08 -1.50 -3.49
N HIS A 133 -11.73 -2.45 -4.15
CA HIS A 133 -11.10 -3.24 -5.21
C HIS A 133 -10.83 -2.43 -6.48
N ARG A 134 -11.74 -1.52 -6.84
CA ARG A 134 -11.57 -0.62 -7.99
C ARG A 134 -10.39 0.33 -7.81
N ASP A 135 -10.26 0.95 -6.65
CA ASP A 135 -9.15 1.87 -6.37
C ASP A 135 -7.81 1.14 -6.48
N ARG A 136 -7.68 -0.06 -5.88
CA ARG A 136 -6.48 -0.92 -6.01
C ARG A 136 -6.11 -1.21 -7.46
N HIS A 137 -7.09 -1.65 -8.25
CA HIS A 137 -6.90 -1.89 -9.68
C HIS A 137 -6.45 -0.61 -10.40
N SER A 138 -7.12 0.51 -10.16
CA SER A 138 -6.79 1.78 -10.78
C SER A 138 -5.38 2.27 -10.41
N VAL A 139 -4.98 2.16 -9.14
CA VAL A 139 -3.65 2.58 -8.68
C VAL A 139 -2.56 1.70 -9.27
N ALA A 140 -2.75 0.38 -9.34
CA ALA A 140 -1.79 -0.53 -9.97
C ALA A 140 -1.61 -0.26 -11.47
N GLU A 141 -2.72 -0.01 -12.19
CA GLU A 141 -2.70 0.39 -13.60
C GLU A 141 -1.96 1.72 -13.80
N MET A 142 -2.28 2.73 -12.98
CA MET A 142 -1.63 4.04 -13.05
C MET A 142 -0.14 3.97 -12.67
N ALA A 143 0.23 3.17 -11.67
CA ALA A 143 1.62 2.97 -11.25
C ALA A 143 2.47 2.37 -12.38
N SER A 144 1.89 1.48 -13.18
CA SER A 144 2.58 0.85 -14.32
C SER A 144 2.79 1.80 -15.50
N HIS A 145 2.06 2.92 -15.55
CA HIS A 145 2.17 3.96 -16.57
C HIS A 145 2.82 5.25 -16.05
N TYR A 146 3.23 5.29 -14.78
CA TYR A 146 3.80 6.47 -14.17
C TYR A 146 5.24 6.72 -14.64
N ASP A 147 5.50 7.93 -15.12
CA ASP A 147 6.82 8.44 -15.47
C ASP A 147 7.21 9.59 -14.52
N PRO A 148 8.25 9.45 -13.68
CA PRO A 148 8.67 10.50 -12.75
C PRO A 148 9.24 11.74 -13.44
N GLU A 149 9.69 11.64 -14.69
CA GLU A 149 10.17 12.80 -15.45
C GLU A 149 9.02 13.70 -15.92
N ARG A 150 7.79 13.18 -15.90
CA ARG A 150 6.58 13.92 -16.25
C ARG A 150 5.85 14.36 -14.99
N LYS A 151 5.40 15.60 -14.95
CA LYS A 151 4.51 16.06 -13.87
C LYS A 151 3.19 15.30 -13.98
N ILE A 152 2.74 14.72 -12.87
CA ILE A 152 1.54 13.86 -12.79
C ILE A 152 0.31 14.47 -13.46
N PHE A 153 0.06 15.76 -13.23
CA PHE A 153 -1.09 16.46 -13.80
C PHE A 153 -0.86 17.04 -15.20
N SER A 154 0.33 16.84 -15.76
CA SER A 154 0.73 17.30 -17.08
C SER A 154 1.01 16.16 -18.05
N ASP A 155 0.97 14.90 -17.60
CA ASP A 155 1.02 13.73 -18.46
C ASP A 155 -0.37 13.46 -19.06
N PRO A 156 -0.58 13.68 -20.37
CA PRO A 156 -1.88 13.49 -20.99
C PRO A 156 -2.35 12.03 -20.98
N GLU A 157 -1.42 11.08 -21.05
CA GLU A 157 -1.72 9.64 -21.11
C GLU A 157 -2.17 9.15 -19.74
N LEU A 158 -1.41 9.50 -18.69
CA LEU A 158 -1.77 9.15 -17.31
C LEU A 158 -3.11 9.79 -16.89
N MET A 159 -3.35 11.03 -17.29
CA MET A 159 -4.61 11.73 -17.02
C MET A 159 -5.79 11.13 -17.79
N ALA A 160 -5.59 10.69 -19.03
CA ALA A 160 -6.62 9.99 -19.80
C ALA A 160 -6.95 8.63 -19.19
N LEU A 161 -5.93 7.89 -18.73
CA LEU A 161 -6.08 6.64 -18.00
C LEU A 161 -6.88 6.84 -16.71
N GLY A 162 -6.50 7.81 -15.88
CA GLY A 162 -7.21 8.15 -14.64
C GLY A 162 -8.69 8.46 -14.88
N ARG A 163 -9.00 9.35 -15.83
CA ARG A 163 -10.39 9.68 -16.19
C ARG A 163 -11.20 8.48 -16.63
N ARG A 164 -10.61 7.58 -17.40
CA ARG A 164 -11.28 6.36 -17.86
C ARG A 164 -11.60 5.44 -16.68
N LEU A 165 -10.62 5.19 -15.82
CA LEU A 165 -10.77 4.36 -14.62
C LEU A 165 -11.82 4.91 -13.64
N ASP A 166 -11.85 6.23 -13.45
CA ASP A 166 -12.85 6.91 -12.62
C ASP A 166 -14.25 6.78 -13.22
N ALA A 167 -14.39 6.95 -14.54
CA ALA A 167 -15.68 6.82 -15.24
C ALA A 167 -16.23 5.38 -15.14
N GLU A 168 -15.40 4.37 -15.34
CA GLU A 168 -15.77 2.96 -15.16
C GLU A 168 -16.25 2.67 -13.72
N THR A 169 -15.51 3.16 -12.71
CA THR A 169 -15.88 2.97 -11.30
C THR A 169 -17.21 3.65 -10.99
N LYS A 170 -17.40 4.87 -11.48
CA LYS A 170 -18.66 5.61 -11.31
C LYS A 170 -19.84 4.85 -11.92
N GLU A 171 -19.71 4.36 -13.15
CA GLU A 171 -20.76 3.59 -13.81
C GLU A 171 -21.15 2.35 -12.99
N MET A 172 -20.18 1.62 -12.45
CA MET A 172 -20.43 0.44 -11.60
C MET A 172 -21.13 0.82 -10.30
N VAL A 173 -20.72 1.91 -9.63
CA VAL A 173 -21.40 2.41 -8.43
C VAL A 173 -22.85 2.82 -8.74
N GLU A 174 -23.10 3.48 -9.87
CA GLU A 174 -24.46 3.82 -10.32
C GLU A 174 -25.32 2.57 -10.56
N LYS A 175 -24.74 1.50 -11.13
CA LYS A 175 -25.42 0.20 -11.27
C LYS A 175 -25.81 -0.39 -9.92
N LEU A 176 -24.90 -0.41 -8.93
CA LEU A 176 -25.24 -0.89 -7.57
C LEU A 176 -26.34 -0.06 -6.91
N LEU A 177 -26.32 1.26 -7.12
CA LEU A 177 -27.37 2.12 -6.58
C LEU A 177 -28.75 1.76 -7.16
N ARG A 178 -28.80 1.37 -8.43
CA ARG A 178 -30.01 0.89 -9.14
C ARG A 178 -30.29 -0.61 -8.98
N ASP A 179 -29.54 -1.32 -8.12
CA ASP A 179 -29.64 -2.77 -7.93
C ASP A 179 -29.43 -3.59 -9.22
N GLU A 180 -28.63 -3.04 -10.15
CA GLU A 180 -28.21 -3.69 -11.39
C GLU A 180 -26.96 -4.55 -11.15
N PRO A 181 -26.81 -5.69 -11.84
CA PRO A 181 -25.62 -6.52 -11.72
C PRO A 181 -24.39 -5.80 -12.27
N ILE A 182 -23.24 -6.02 -11.62
CA ILE A 182 -21.93 -5.64 -12.14
C ILE A 182 -21.20 -6.90 -12.61
N ASP A 183 -20.74 -6.87 -13.85
CA ASP A 183 -19.83 -7.87 -14.41
C ASP A 183 -18.40 -7.29 -14.42
N TRP A 184 -17.76 -7.29 -13.26
CA TRP A 184 -16.39 -6.85 -13.09
C TRP A 184 -15.72 -7.66 -11.98
N GLU A 185 -14.57 -8.24 -12.30
CA GLU A 185 -13.67 -8.83 -11.32
C GLU A 185 -12.30 -8.12 -11.36
N PRO A 186 -11.58 -8.04 -10.23
CA PRO A 186 -10.19 -7.63 -10.25
C PRO A 186 -9.36 -8.60 -11.11
N GLY A 187 -8.53 -8.07 -12.01
CA GLY A 187 -7.59 -8.88 -12.79
C GLY A 187 -6.64 -9.69 -11.89
N GLU A 188 -6.20 -10.87 -12.36
CA GLU A 188 -5.40 -11.83 -11.57
C GLU A 188 -4.13 -11.24 -10.94
N GLU A 189 -3.43 -10.35 -11.66
CA GLU A 189 -2.22 -9.71 -11.13
C GLU A 189 -2.49 -8.82 -9.91
N ASN A 190 -3.68 -8.22 -9.83
CA ASN A 190 -4.12 -7.41 -8.69
C ASN A 190 -4.67 -8.25 -7.54
N ARG A 191 -4.98 -9.53 -7.79
CA ARG A 191 -5.37 -10.48 -6.74
C ARG A 191 -4.17 -10.94 -5.90
N GLN A 192 -2.96 -10.94 -6.47
CA GLN A 192 -1.74 -11.39 -5.79
C GLN A 192 -0.92 -10.26 -5.16
N LYS A 193 -1.18 -9.01 -5.53
CA LYS A 193 -0.46 -7.82 -5.05
C LYS A 193 -1.40 -6.92 -4.25
N ASP A 194 -0.98 -6.55 -3.04
CA ASP A 194 -1.72 -5.57 -2.24
C ASP A 194 -1.22 -4.16 -2.54
N ILE A 195 -1.66 -3.58 -3.65
CA ILE A 195 -1.34 -2.21 -4.04
C ILE A 195 -2.61 -1.38 -3.85
N THR A 196 -2.69 -0.68 -2.72
CA THR A 196 -3.72 0.32 -2.47
C THR A 196 -3.16 1.68 -2.74
#